data_AF-A0A6F8T2N4-F1
#
_entry.id   AF-A0A6F8T2N4-F1
#
_cell.length_a   1.000
_cell.length_b   1.000
_cell.length_c   1.000
_cell.angle_alpha   90.00
_cell.angle_beta   90.00
_cell.angle_gamma   90.00
#
_symmetry.space_group_name_H-M   'P 1'
#
loop_
_entity.id
_entity.type
_entity.pdbx_description
1 polymer ?
#
loop_
_entity_poly.entity_id
_entity_poly.type
_entity_poly.pdbx_seq_one_letter_code
_entity_poly.pdbx_strand_id
1 'polypeptide(L)' 'MDPKWTLPSRIEDNPFILMVSVNGFIVDVREAPYEIQEQAYYQGIIPYIPADKMTS' A
#
# COMPACT_ATOMS: atom_id res chain seq x y z
N MET A 1 9.64 -12.28 14.18
CA MET A 1 8.43 -11.71 14.82
C MET A 1 8.89 -10.38 15.40
N ASP A 2 8.86 -9.24 14.73
CA ASP A 2 7.86 -8.61 13.86
C ASP A 2 8.53 -8.09 12.57
N PRO A 3 7.91 -8.20 11.37
CA PRO A 3 8.25 -7.32 10.27
C PRO A 3 7.40 -6.05 10.38
N LYS A 4 7.47 -5.33 11.50
CA LYS A 4 6.87 -3.99 11.59
C LYS A 4 7.73 -3.06 10.75
N TRP A 5 7.35 -2.95 9.49
CA TRP A 5 7.78 -1.94 8.52
C TRP A 5 9.28 -1.68 8.50
N THR A 6 10.03 -2.65 7.97
CA THR A 6 11.43 -2.44 7.57
C THR A 6 11.49 -1.49 6.38
N LEU A 7 11.64 -0.19 6.64
CA LEU A 7 11.88 0.90 5.68
C LEU A 7 10.88 1.01 4.51
N PRO A 8 10.20 2.16 4.29
CA PRO A 8 9.34 2.38 3.11
C PRO A 8 9.99 1.98 1.79
N SER A 9 11.30 2.24 1.66
CA SER A 9 12.11 1.92 0.47
C SER A 9 12.23 0.42 0.15
N ARG A 10 12.12 -0.47 1.15
CA ARG A 10 12.16 -1.94 0.92
C ARG A 10 10.77 -2.54 0.70
N ILE A 11 9.71 -1.81 1.05
CA ILE A 11 8.32 -2.18 0.75
C ILE A 11 8.03 -1.90 -0.73
N GLU A 12 8.55 -0.79 -1.27
CA GLU A 12 8.46 -0.48 -2.70
C GLU A 12 9.10 -1.57 -3.59
N ASP A 13 10.17 -2.19 -3.10
CA ASP A 13 10.94 -3.23 -3.81
C ASP A 13 10.29 -4.62 -3.76
N ASN A 14 9.35 -4.86 -2.84
CA ASN A 14 8.64 -6.15 -2.74
C ASN A 14 7.18 -6.02 -3.22
N PRO A 15 6.89 -6.37 -4.49
CA PRO A 15 5.57 -6.17 -5.09
C PRO A 15 4.43 -7.00 -4.46
N PHE A 16 4.73 -7.95 -3.57
CA PHE A 16 3.72 -8.79 -2.94
C PHE A 16 3.17 -8.25 -1.61
N ILE A 17 3.76 -7.19 -1.03
CA ILE A 17 3.38 -6.71 0.31
C ILE A 17 2.12 -5.83 0.27
N LEU A 18 1.83 -5.20 -0.87
CA LEU A 18 0.78 -4.19 -1.01
C LEU A 18 -0.45 -4.69 -1.79
N MET A 19 -0.61 -6.01 -1.88
CA MET A 19 -1.81 -6.62 -2.44
C MET A 19 -2.95 -6.60 -1.42
N VAL A 20 -4.07 -5.97 -1.77
CA VAL A 20 -5.25 -5.84 -0.89
C VAL A 20 -6.47 -6.48 -1.55
N SER A 21 -7.37 -7.05 -0.76
CA SER A 21 -8.63 -7.57 -1.27
C SER A 21 -9.69 -6.47 -1.24
N VAL A 22 -10.15 -6.05 -2.42
CA VAL A 22 -11.25 -5.10 -2.59
C VAL A 22 -12.41 -5.83 -3.25
N ASN A 23 -13.53 -5.95 -2.54
CA ASN A 23 -14.73 -6.65 -3.03
C ASN A 23 -14.46 -8.08 -3.55
N GLY A 24 -13.48 -8.78 -2.95
CA GLY A 24 -13.10 -10.14 -3.34
C GLY A 24 -12.06 -10.23 -4.45
N PHE A 25 -11.61 -9.10 -5.01
CA PHE A 25 -10.51 -9.05 -5.99
C PHE A 25 -9.22 -8.64 -5.31
N ILE A 26 -8.13 -9.35 -5.59
CA ILE A 26 -6.79 -8.96 -5.15
C ILE A 26 -6.29 -7.90 -6.11
N VAL A 27 -6.05 -6.69 -5.58
CA VAL A 27 -5.54 -5.55 -6.34
C VAL A 27 -4.23 -5.09 -5.74
N ASP A 28 -3.32 -4.61 -6.59
CA ASP A 28 -2.14 -3.88 -6.12
C ASP A 28 -2.59 -2.48 -5.69
N VAL A 29 -2.43 -2.14 -4.42
CA VAL A 29 -2.85 -0.85 -3.87
C VAL A 29 -2.12 0.32 -4.53
N ARG A 30 -0.92 0.09 -5.08
CA ARG A 30 -0.11 1.14 -5.73
C ARG A 30 -0.75 1.63 -7.03
N GLU A 31 -1.46 0.73 -7.71
CA GLU A 31 -2.18 1.02 -8.95
C GLU A 31 -3.66 1.33 -8.69
N ALA A 32 -4.13 1.21 -7.44
CA ALA A 32 -5.50 1.51 -7.07
C ALA A 32 -5.78 3.03 -7.06
N PRO A 33 -7.03 3.47 -7.24
CA PRO A 33 -7.41 4.87 -7.10
C PRO A 33 -7.05 5.46 -5.72
N TYR A 34 -6.82 6.78 -5.66
CA TYR A 34 -6.44 7.50 -4.43
C TYR A 34 -7.34 7.17 -3.24
N GLU A 35 -8.65 7.13 -3.45
CA GLU A 35 -9.64 6.83 -2.39
C GLU A 35 -9.42 5.45 -1.76
N ILE A 36 -9.04 4.44 -2.56
CA ILE A 36 -8.70 3.10 -2.07
C ILE A 36 -7.38 3.12 -1.29
N GLN A 37 -6.38 3.86 -1.77
CA GLN A 37 -5.11 4.02 -1.08
C GLN A 37 -5.29 4.70 0.28
N GLU A 38 -6.10 5.76 0.33
CA GLU A 38 -6.42 6.50 1.54
C GLU A 38 -7.15 5.63 2.56
N GLN A 39 -8.17 4.88 2.12
CA GLN A 39 -8.88 3.92 2.98
C GLN A 39 -7.91 2.86 3.54
N ALA A 40 -7.05 2.29 2.70
CA ALA A 40 -6.08 1.29 3.11
C ALA A 40 -5.06 1.86 4.11
N TYR A 41 -4.69 3.14 3.97
CA TYR A 41 -3.80 3.84 4.90
C TYR A 41 -4.48 4.06 6.25
N TYR A 42 -5.72 4.57 6.28
CA TYR A 42 -6.48 4.74 7.52
C TYR A 42 -6.75 3.42 8.25
N GLN A 43 -6.88 2.32 7.51
CA GLN A 43 -7.01 0.98 8.08
C GLN A 43 -5.68 0.38 8.54
N GLY A 44 -4.55 1.06 8.31
CA GLY A 44 -3.20 0.58 8.65
C GLY A 44 -2.70 -0.58 7.79
N ILE A 45 -3.37 -0.86 6.66
CA ILE A 45 -2.99 -1.89 5.70
C ILE A 45 -1.72 -1.49 4.96
N ILE A 46 -1.60 -0.21 4.65
CA ILE A 46 -0.42 0.36 3.99
C ILE A 46 0.21 1.46 4.87
N PRO A 47 1.54 1.62 4.84
CA PRO A 47 2.23 2.56 5.71
C PRO A 47 2.26 4.01 5.22
N TYR A 48 1.85 4.27 3.98
CA TYR A 48 1.76 5.60 3.35
C TYR A 48 0.89 5.50 2.10
N ILE A 49 0.47 6.63 1.53
CA ILE A 49 -0.29 6.71 0.27
C ILE A 49 0.70 6.81 -0.91
N PRO A 50 0.80 5.79 -1.80
CA PRO A 50 1.71 5.82 -2.94
C PRO A 50 1.54 7.03 -3.86
N ALA A 51 0.29 7.46 -4.09
CA ALA A 51 -0.03 8.61 -4.94
C ALA A 51 0.61 9.93 -4.43
N ASP A 52 0.78 10.11 -3.11
CA ASP A 52 1.42 11.30 -2.55
C ASP A 52 2.91 11.40 -2.96
N LYS A 53 3.57 10.26 -3.22
CA LYS A 53 4.98 10.24 -3.63
C LYS A 53 5.22 10.46 -5.12
N MET A 54 4.22 10.19 -5.96
CA MET A 54 4.34 10.36 -7.42
C MET A 54 4.26 11.83 -7.88
N THR A 55 3.86 12.74 -7.00
CA THR A 55 3.64 14.16 -7.33
C THR A 55 4.87 15.05 -7.09
N SER A 56 6.07 14.46 -7.02
CA SER A 56 7.32 15.17 -6.71
C SER A 56 8.30 15.29 -7.87
#